data_AF-A0AA43AZR6-F1
#
_entry.id   AF-A0AA43AZR6-F1
#
_cell.length_a   1.000
_cell.length_b   1.000
_cell.length_c   1.000
_cell.angle_alpha   90.00
_cell.angle_beta   90.00
_cell.angle_gamma   90.00
#
_symmetry.space_group_name_H-M   'P 1'
#
loop_
_entity.id
_entity.type
_entity.pdbx_description
1 polymer ?
#
loop_
_entity_poly.entity_id
_entity_poly.type
_entity_poly.pdbx_seq_one_letter_code
_entity_poly.pdbx_strand_id
1 'polypeptide(L)'
;MSAEMVMCQVPAEAAPGANPYQLTVTASPMTYTASRREALHITGGTISTISYVRGPLLLALGIITGGQLIELNPGDQVRIAYLTTPTIWILPR
;
A
#
# COMPACT_ATOMS: atom_id res chain seq x y z
N MET A 1 22.95 5.04 26.38
CA MET A 1 22.56 4.22 25.22
C MET A 1 21.14 4.64 24.86
N SER A 2 20.99 5.65 24.00
CA SER A 2 19.67 6.21 23.66
C SER A 2 19.18 5.54 22.38
N ALA A 3 17.99 4.94 22.46
CA ALA A 3 17.34 4.29 21.33
C ALA A 3 16.87 5.32 20.32
N GLU A 4 17.43 5.26 19.11
CA GLU A 4 16.97 6.03 17.96
C GLU A 4 15.59 5.52 17.55
N MET A 5 14.56 6.36 17.70
CA MET A 5 13.23 6.06 17.17
C MET A 5 13.35 6.04 15.64
N VAL A 6 13.33 4.84 15.07
CA VAL A 6 13.27 4.62 13.63
C VAL A 6 11.94 5.16 13.11
N MET A 7 11.96 6.44 12.70
CA MET A 7 10.96 6.97 11.80
C MET A 7 11.12 6.22 10.47
N CYS A 8 10.14 5.40 10.10
CA CYS A 8 10.07 4.84 8.75
C CYS A 8 10.13 6.01 7.76
N GLN A 9 11.28 6.24 7.14
CA GLN A 9 11.43 7.28 6.14
C GLN A 9 10.51 6.92 4.96
N VAL A 10 9.51 7.76 4.74
CA VAL A 10 8.71 7.75 3.52
C VAL A 10 9.67 8.02 2.36
N PRO A 11 9.77 7.15 1.34
CA PRO A 11 10.62 7.40 0.18
C PRO A 11 10.26 8.74 -0.47
N ALA A 12 11.28 9.45 -0.95
CA ALA A 12 11.18 10.77 -1.57
C ALA A 12 10.01 10.85 -2.58
N GLU A 13 9.31 11.97 -2.54
CA GLU A 13 8.12 12.27 -3.34
C GLU A 13 8.37 11.98 -4.84
N ALA A 14 7.59 11.06 -5.40
CA ALA A 14 7.69 10.68 -6.79
C ALA A 14 7.04 11.79 -7.65
N ALA A 15 7.84 12.48 -8.45
CA ALA A 15 7.41 13.54 -9.37
C ALA A 15 6.46 13.00 -10.47
N PRO A 16 5.67 13.86 -11.16
CA PRO A 16 4.88 13.44 -12.32
C PRO A 16 5.77 12.75 -13.36
N GLY A 17 5.44 11.50 -13.72
CA GLY A 17 6.30 10.66 -14.58
C GLY A 17 7.30 9.76 -13.85
N ALA A 18 7.21 9.66 -12.52
CA ALA A 18 8.07 8.78 -11.76
C ALA A 18 7.84 7.29 -12.06
N ASN A 19 8.94 6.54 -12.13
CA ASN A 19 8.92 5.12 -12.37
C ASN A 19 8.21 4.36 -11.24
N PRO A 20 7.54 3.23 -11.54
CA PRO A 20 7.03 2.34 -10.50
C PRO A 20 8.13 1.94 -9.52
N TYR A 21 7.79 1.86 -8.24
CA TYR A 21 8.72 1.46 -7.19
C TYR A 21 8.04 0.53 -6.19
N GLN A 22 8.83 -0.26 -5.47
CA GLN A 22 8.30 -1.21 -4.50
C GLN A 22 8.01 -0.54 -3.16
N LEU A 23 6.86 -0.87 -2.59
CA LEU A 23 6.55 -0.58 -1.20
C LEU A 23 7.17 -1.66 -0.32
N THR A 24 7.96 -1.27 0.67
CA THR A 24 8.48 -2.18 1.69
C THR A 24 7.34 -2.69 2.56
N VAL A 25 7.09 -4.00 2.54
CA VAL A 25 6.06 -4.66 3.34
C VAL A 25 6.64 -5.07 4.68
N THR A 26 6.12 -4.52 5.78
CA THR A 26 6.73 -4.66 7.12
C THR A 26 5.89 -5.42 8.15
N ALA A 27 4.58 -5.57 7.96
CA ALA A 27 3.68 -6.22 8.92
C ALA A 27 2.38 -6.73 8.27
N SER A 28 1.71 -7.69 8.92
CA SER A 28 0.36 -8.16 8.55
C SER A 28 -0.57 -8.06 9.77
N PRO A 29 -1.69 -7.31 9.70
CA PRO A 29 -2.07 -6.41 8.61
C PRO A 29 -1.21 -5.14 8.57
N MET A 30 -0.97 -4.61 7.37
CA MET A 30 -0.37 -3.28 7.16
C MET A 30 -1.41 -2.29 6.67
N THR A 31 -1.16 -1.01 6.93
CA THR A 31 -1.93 0.10 6.36
C THR A 31 -1.01 0.95 5.48
N TYR A 32 -1.45 1.19 4.25
CA TYR A 32 -0.86 2.16 3.34
C TYR A 32 -1.77 3.38 3.24
N THR A 33 -1.20 4.59 3.29
CA THR A 33 -1.92 5.85 3.04
C THR A 33 -1.31 6.52 1.82
N ALA A 34 -2.12 6.79 0.80
CA ALA A 34 -1.66 7.48 -0.38
C ALA A 34 -1.46 8.97 -0.09
N SER A 35 -0.27 9.51 -0.39
CA SER A 35 0.04 10.94 -0.27
C SER A 35 -0.26 11.73 -1.55
N ARG A 36 -0.38 11.03 -2.67
CA ARG A 36 -0.68 11.57 -4.00
C ARG A 36 -1.59 10.60 -4.76
N ARG A 37 -1.95 10.95 -5.99
CA ARG A 37 -2.67 10.03 -6.87
C ARG A 37 -1.73 8.93 -7.36
N GLU A 38 -2.11 7.68 -7.17
CA GLU A 38 -1.30 6.52 -7.52
C GLU A 38 -2.15 5.24 -7.55
N ALA A 39 -1.59 4.15 -8.05
CA ALA A 39 -2.19 2.82 -7.94
C ALA A 39 -1.27 1.85 -7.20
N LEU A 40 -1.85 0.96 -6.39
CA LEU A 40 -1.14 -0.19 -5.85
C LEU A 40 -1.37 -1.40 -6.76
N HIS A 41 -0.29 -2.04 -7.18
CA HIS A 41 -0.32 -3.34 -7.85
C HIS A 41 0.25 -4.40 -6.92
N ILE A 42 -0.60 -5.35 -6.53
CA ILE A 42 -0.24 -6.39 -5.55
C ILE A 42 -0.05 -7.71 -6.30
N THR A 43 1.11 -8.32 -6.13
CA THR A 43 1.53 -9.55 -6.81
C THR A 43 2.22 -10.50 -5.84
N GLY A 44 2.18 -11.80 -6.12
CA GLY A 44 2.73 -12.82 -5.22
C GLY A 44 2.05 -12.84 -3.85
N GLY A 45 2.59 -13.63 -2.93
CA GLY A 45 2.03 -13.82 -1.60
C GLY A 45 0.60 -14.39 -1.60
N THR A 46 -0.01 -14.39 -0.42
CA THR A 46 -1.39 -14.87 -0.18
C THR A 46 -2.11 -13.80 0.61
N ILE A 47 -2.88 -12.97 -0.08
CA ILE A 47 -3.72 -11.95 0.54
C ILE A 47 -4.93 -12.61 1.19
N SER A 48 -5.16 -12.34 2.48
CA SER A 48 -6.36 -12.82 3.18
C SER A 48 -7.47 -11.78 3.16
N THR A 49 -7.15 -10.49 3.25
CA THR A 49 -8.13 -9.40 3.16
C THR A 49 -7.50 -8.12 2.63
N ILE A 50 -8.27 -7.38 1.82
CA ILE A 50 -8.00 -5.98 1.48
C ILE A 50 -9.23 -5.17 1.83
N SER A 51 -8.99 -4.10 2.59
CA SER A 51 -10.00 -3.12 2.95
C SER A 51 -9.54 -1.74 2.52
N TYR A 52 -10.45 -1.01 1.90
CA TYR A 52 -10.25 0.33 1.40
C TYR A 52 -10.98 1.31 2.30
N VAL A 53 -10.29 2.35 2.74
CA VAL A 53 -10.84 3.38 3.62
C VAL A 53 -10.70 4.73 2.91
N ARG A 54 -11.84 5.37 2.64
CA ARG A 54 -11.91 6.75 2.13
C ARG A 54 -12.84 7.55 3.03
N GLY A 55 -12.25 8.37 3.90
CA GLY A 55 -13.02 9.05 4.95
C GLY A 55 -13.72 8.02 5.87
N PRO A 56 -15.03 8.17 6.16
CA PRO A 56 -15.76 7.22 7.02
C PRO A 56 -16.16 5.92 6.30
N LEU A 57 -15.94 5.82 4.99
CA LEU A 57 -16.38 4.69 4.18
C LEU A 57 -15.30 3.61 4.15
N LEU A 58 -15.65 2.40 4.63
CA LEU A 58 -14.82 1.21 4.54
C LEU A 58 -15.44 0.25 3.51
N LEU A 59 -14.74 -0.01 2.40
CA LEU A 59 -15.10 -1.04 1.42
C LEU A 59 -14.20 -2.26 1.61
N ALA A 60 -14.80 -3.42 1.85
CA ALA A 60 -14.11 -4.68 1.67
C ALA A 60 -13.95 -4.93 0.17
N LEU A 61 -12.71 -4.97 -0.34
CA LEU A 61 -12.42 -5.20 -1.76
C LEU A 61 -12.34 -6.69 -2.12
N GLY A 62 -12.64 -7.59 -1.17
CA GLY A 62 -12.59 -9.04 -1.38
C GLY A 62 -11.17 -9.62 -1.36
N ILE A 63 -11.07 -10.94 -1.52
CA ILE A 63 -9.79 -11.64 -1.71
C ILE A 63 -9.32 -11.31 -3.13
N ILE A 64 -8.30 -10.48 -3.23
CA ILE A 64 -7.67 -10.13 -4.50
C ILE A 64 -6.73 -11.27 -4.89
N THR A 65 -7.11 -12.07 -5.87
CA THR A 65 -6.16 -12.91 -6.61
C THR A 65 -5.22 -11.99 -7.39
N GLY A 66 -3.90 -12.20 -7.24
CA GLY A 66 -2.86 -11.26 -7.66
C GLY A 66 -3.02 -10.68 -9.08
N GLY A 67 -2.55 -9.44 -9.25
CA GLY A 67 -2.64 -8.71 -10.52
C GLY A 67 -3.62 -7.53 -10.53
N GLN A 68 -4.37 -7.31 -9.47
CA GLN A 68 -5.32 -6.18 -9.40
C GLN A 68 -4.61 -4.86 -9.09
N LEU A 69 -5.09 -3.80 -9.74
CA LEU A 69 -4.73 -2.41 -9.47
C LEU A 69 -5.75 -1.79 -8.52
N ILE A 70 -5.27 -1.19 -7.44
CA ILE A 70 -6.08 -0.41 -6.50
C ILE A 70 -5.75 1.06 -6.74
N GLU A 71 -6.66 1.79 -7.37
CA GLU A 71 -6.51 3.23 -7.62
C GLU A 71 -6.77 4.02 -6.33
N LEU A 72 -5.84 4.92 -6.00
CA LEU A 72 -5.86 5.74 -4.78
C LEU A 72 -5.76 7.23 -5.12
N ASN A 73 -6.55 8.01 -4.42
CA ASN A 73 -6.43 9.45 -4.32
C ASN A 73 -5.65 9.84 -3.04
N PRO A 74 -5.10 11.06 -2.97
CA PRO A 74 -4.48 11.55 -1.75
C PRO A 74 -5.43 11.43 -0.55
N GLY A 75 -4.94 10.84 0.55
CA GLY A 75 -5.71 10.58 1.77
C GLY A 75 -6.47 9.25 1.80
N ASP A 76 -6.53 8.52 0.69
CA ASP A 76 -7.08 7.17 0.69
C ASP A 76 -6.16 6.21 1.47
N GLN A 77 -6.78 5.26 2.17
CA GLN A 77 -6.08 4.23 2.92
C GLN A 77 -6.44 2.84 2.41
N VAL A 78 -5.43 1.96 2.39
CA VAL A 78 -5.62 0.53 2.11
C VAL A 78 -5.03 -0.25 3.27
N ARG A 79 -5.85 -1.07 3.91
CA ARG A 79 -5.41 -2.02 4.92
C ARG A 79 -5.40 -3.43 4.32
N ILE A 80 -4.23 -4.04 4.35
CA ILE A 80 -3.89 -5.29 3.66
C ILE A 80 -3.47 -6.29 4.72
N ALA A 81 -4.17 -7.42 4.80
CA ALA A 81 -3.73 -8.57 5.56
C ALA A 81 -3.36 -9.71 4.61
N TYR A 82 -2.31 -10.44 4.98
CA TYR A 82 -1.75 -11.53 4.19
C TYR A 82 -1.22 -12.65 5.08
N LEU A 83 -1.22 -13.87 4.52
CA LEU A 83 -0.66 -15.08 5.13
C LEU A 83 0.80 -15.30 4.72
N THR A 84 1.15 -14.92 3.49
CA THR A 84 2.52 -14.89 2.98
C THR A 84 2.78 -13.53 2.35
N THR A 85 3.99 -13.00 2.54
CA THR A 85 4.33 -11.62 2.18
C THR A 85 4.17 -11.36 0.68
N PRO A 86 3.33 -10.40 0.26
CA PRO A 86 3.19 -10.03 -1.15
C PRO A 86 4.31 -9.08 -1.60
N THR A 87 4.46 -8.93 -2.90
CA THR A 87 5.16 -7.82 -3.54
C THR A 87 4.15 -6.73 -3.91
N ILE A 88 4.36 -5.51 -3.41
CA ILE A 88 3.50 -4.36 -3.68
C ILE A 88 4.28 -3.32 -4.47
N TRP A 89 3.77 -2.96 -5.64
CA TRP A 89 4.28 -1.88 -6.46
C TRP A 89 3.38 -0.66 -6.33
N ILE A 90 4.01 0.51 -6.20
CA ILE A 90 3.35 1.81 -6.33
C ILE A 90 3.57 2.30 -7.76
N LEU A 91 2.48 2.68 -8.42
CA LEU A 91 2.45 3.24 -9.75
C LEU A 91 1.97 4.70 -9.65
N PRO A 92 2.88 5.69 -9.70
CA PRO A 92 2.52 7.11 -9.72
C PRO A 92 1.58 7.46 -10.88
N ARG A 93 0.68 8.44 -10.68
CA ARG A 93 -0.33 8.88 -11.67
C ARG A 93 -0.32 10.38 -11.88
#